data_AF-A0A812S9J3-F1
#
_entry.id   AF-A0A812S9J3-F1
#
_cell.length_a   1.000
_cell.length_b   1.000
_cell.length_c   1.000
_cell.angle_alpha   90.00
_cell.angle_beta   90.00
_cell.angle_gamma   90.00
#
_symmetry.space_group_name_H-M   'P 1'
#
loop_
_entity.id
_entity.type
_entity.pdbx_description
1 polymer ?
#
loop_
_entity_poly.entity_id
_entity_poly.type
_entity_poly.pdbx_seq_one_letter_code
_entity_poly.pdbx_strand_id
1 'polypeptide(L)'
;MAAFTVCGAGNLSEPVDLPAELWFRLCDAEKDLAFAVERCEAIRREKERGRHIRARKTEEAEDDLYSASLHFVHVQRHLGVFVGEPSAEEARRALAQRAADAAATLLQLGSRVGLPSDVWRRVIRTALPLQSFGFEEGPKLRVSIPQFAQNCNAEASACT
;
A
#
# COMPACT_ATOMS: atom_id res chain seq x y z
N MET A 1 2.36 37.66 1.34
CA MET A 1 3.09 36.57 2.02
C MET A 1 2.07 35.55 2.46
N ALA A 2 1.95 34.42 1.75
CA ALA A 2 0.95 33.39 2.04
C ALA A 2 1.45 32.53 3.21
N ALA A 3 0.66 32.45 4.27
CA ALA A 3 0.92 31.56 5.40
C ALA A 3 0.71 30.11 4.94
N PHE A 4 1.78 29.31 5.00
CA PHE A 4 1.72 27.87 4.82
C PHE A 4 1.12 27.27 6.09
N THR A 5 -0.20 27.06 6.10
CA THR A 5 -0.88 26.34 7.17
C THR A 5 -0.57 24.85 7.00
N VAL A 6 0.38 24.34 7.79
CA VAL A 6 0.61 22.90 7.93
C VAL A 6 -0.54 22.34 8.78
N CYS A 7 -1.60 21.86 8.12
CA CYS A 7 -2.65 21.09 8.77
C CYS A 7 -2.10 19.71 9.11
N GLY A 8 -1.95 19.41 10.39
CA GLY A 8 -1.71 18.05 10.89
C GLY A 8 -0.62 17.96 11.96
N ALA A 9 -0.88 18.52 13.13
CA ALA A 9 -0.21 18.06 14.35
C ALA A 9 -0.81 16.69 14.74
N GLY A 10 -0.52 15.66 13.94
CA GLY A 10 -0.67 14.27 14.37
C GLY A 10 0.40 14.00 15.43
N ASN A 11 0.05 13.18 16.43
CA ASN A 11 0.90 12.83 17.56
C ASN A 11 2.36 12.54 17.12
N LEU A 12 3.29 13.41 17.49
CA LEU A 12 4.74 13.29 17.20
C LEU A 12 5.42 12.07 17.85
N SER A 13 4.65 11.17 18.48
CA SER A 13 5.13 9.93 19.07
C SER A 13 5.05 8.72 18.14
N GLU A 14 4.33 8.84 17.01
CA GLU A 14 4.33 7.76 16.03
C GLU A 14 5.62 7.86 15.20
N PRO A 15 6.40 6.76 15.07
CA PRO A 15 7.53 6.75 14.17
C PRO A 15 7.07 7.19 12.78
N VAL A 16 7.89 7.97 12.08
CA VAL A 16 7.62 8.32 10.69
C VAL A 16 7.62 7.02 9.91
N ASP A 17 6.44 6.43 9.71
CA ASP A 17 6.28 5.19 8.98
C ASP A 17 6.85 5.42 7.57
N LEU A 18 8.00 4.79 7.30
CA LEU A 18 8.66 4.93 6.02
C LEU A 18 7.72 4.39 4.93
N PRO A 19 7.64 5.00 3.73
CA PRO A 19 6.77 4.50 2.68
C PRO A 19 7.04 3.03 2.31
N ALA A 20 8.27 2.54 2.48
CA ALA A 20 8.59 1.12 2.35
C ALA A 20 7.86 0.24 3.39
N GLU A 21 7.78 0.66 4.65
CA GLU A 21 7.08 -0.11 5.69
C GLU A 21 5.56 -0.15 5.43
N LEU A 22 4.97 0.99 5.06
CA LEU A 22 3.57 1.05 4.67
C LEU A 22 3.27 0.22 3.42
N TRP A 23 4.23 0.13 2.49
CA TRP A 23 4.12 -0.78 1.34
C TRP A 23 4.05 -2.24 1.75
N PHE A 24 4.96 -2.70 2.62
CA PHE A 24 4.91 -4.09 3.10
C PHE A 24 3.61 -4.38 3.86
N ARG A 25 3.21 -3.49 4.79
CA ARG A 25 1.94 -3.64 5.52
C ARG A 25 0.73 -3.68 4.58
N LEU A 26 0.72 -2.86 3.52
CA LEU A 26 -0.35 -2.89 2.52
C LEU A 26 -0.35 -4.21 1.75
N CYS A 27 0.80 -4.68 1.27
CA CYS A 27 0.91 -5.96 0.57
C CYS A 27 0.46 -7.14 1.43
N ASP A 28 0.81 -7.14 2.71
CA ASP A 28 0.41 -8.21 3.64
C ASP A 28 -1.11 -8.16 3.88
N ALA A 29 -1.67 -6.97 4.14
CA ALA A 29 -3.11 -6.81 4.30
C ALA A 29 -3.90 -7.19 3.03
N GLU A 30 -3.39 -6.90 1.82
CA GLU A 30 -4.01 -7.34 0.57
C GLU A 30 -4.01 -8.85 0.42
N LYS A 31 -2.89 -9.52 0.75
CA LYS A 31 -2.79 -10.99 0.70
C LYS A 31 -3.73 -11.66 1.70
N ASP A 32 -3.78 -11.15 2.94
CA ASP A 32 -4.67 -11.65 3.98
C ASP A 32 -6.13 -11.53 3.56
N LEU A 33 -6.52 -10.37 2.99
CA LEU A 33 -7.86 -10.13 2.49
C LEU A 33 -8.20 -11.05 1.31
N ALA A 34 -7.30 -11.18 0.33
CA ALA A 34 -7.51 -12.07 -0.81
C ALA A 34 -7.69 -13.53 -0.37
N PHE A 35 -6.85 -14.00 0.57
CA PHE A 35 -6.94 -15.35 1.13
C PHE A 35 -8.27 -15.58 1.87
N ALA A 36 -8.71 -14.62 2.68
CA ALA A 36 -9.96 -14.72 3.42
C ALA A 36 -11.20 -14.72 2.48
N VAL A 37 -11.18 -13.90 1.42
CA VAL A 37 -12.20 -13.90 0.37
C VAL A 37 -12.24 -15.26 -0.32
N GLU A 38 -11.10 -15.78 -0.76
CA GLU A 38 -11.01 -17.10 -1.41
C GLU A 38 -11.55 -18.21 -0.50
N ARG A 39 -11.21 -18.19 0.78
CA ARG A 39 -11.69 -19.16 1.77
C ARG A 39 -13.21 -19.11 1.93
N CYS A 40 -13.80 -17.92 2.02
CA CYS A 40 -15.25 -17.73 2.07
C CYS A 40 -15.94 -18.26 0.81
N GLU A 41 -15.39 -17.92 -0.36
CA GLU A 41 -15.90 -18.41 -1.65
C GLU A 41 -15.81 -19.92 -1.78
N ALA A 42 -14.71 -20.53 -1.34
CA ALA A 42 -14.54 -21.98 -1.36
C ALA A 42 -15.61 -22.69 -0.52
N ILE A 43 -15.91 -22.16 0.68
CA ILE A 43 -16.98 -22.67 1.54
C ILE A 43 -18.35 -22.49 0.87
N ARG A 44 -18.59 -21.34 0.24
CA ARG A 44 -19.84 -21.09 -0.49
C ARG A 44 -20.03 -22.09 -1.64
N ARG A 45 -18.99 -22.34 -2.44
CA ARG A 45 -19.00 -23.33 -3.53
C ARG A 45 -19.23 -24.76 -2.99
N GLU A 46 -18.68 -25.11 -1.82
CA GLU A 46 -18.95 -26.39 -1.16
C GLU A 46 -20.43 -26.53 -0.74
N LYS A 47 -21.05 -25.46 -0.20
CA LYS A 47 -22.49 -25.44 0.15
C LYS A 47 -23.37 -25.58 -1.08
N GLU A 48 -23.05 -24.86 -2.15
CA GLU A 48 -23.80 -24.92 -3.43
C GLU A 48 -23.73 -26.30 -4.07
N ARG A 49 -22.65 -27.06 -3.83
CA ARG A 49 -22.52 -28.47 -4.23
C ARG A 49 -23.27 -29.46 -3.32
N GLY A 50 -24.04 -28.96 -2.34
CA GLY A 50 -24.81 -29.78 -1.40
C GLY A 50 -23.97 -30.49 -0.35
N ARG A 51 -22.70 -30.12 -0.16
CA ARG A 51 -21.87 -30.71 0.90
C ARG A 51 -22.30 -30.13 2.25
N HIS A 52 -22.47 -31.00 3.24
CA HIS A 52 -22.73 -30.56 4.60
C HIS A 52 -21.47 -29.95 5.21
N ILE A 53 -21.50 -28.63 5.45
CA ILE A 53 -20.44 -27.90 6.14
C ILE A 53 -20.87 -27.63 7.57
N ARG A 54 -19.99 -27.91 8.54
CA ARG A 54 -20.23 -27.58 9.95
C ARG A 54 -20.37 -26.06 10.10
N ALA A 55 -21.35 -25.60 10.88
CA ALA A 55 -21.59 -24.18 11.13
C ALA A 55 -20.31 -23.43 11.53
N ARG A 56 -19.56 -24.00 12.48
CA ARG A 56 -18.27 -23.48 12.95
C ARG A 56 -17.27 -23.16 11.83
N LYS A 57 -17.18 -23.96 10.76
CA LYS A 57 -16.25 -23.71 9.64
C LYS A 57 -16.67 -22.48 8.83
N THR A 58 -17.99 -22.24 8.71
CA THR A 58 -18.51 -21.05 8.02
C THR A 58 -18.22 -19.81 8.86
N GLU A 59 -18.57 -19.86 10.15
CA GLU A 59 -18.35 -18.77 11.11
C GLU A 59 -16.88 -18.36 11.17
N GLU A 60 -15.96 -19.33 11.31
CA GLU A 60 -14.51 -19.05 11.30
C GLU A 60 -14.05 -18.33 10.01
N ALA A 61 -14.60 -18.66 8.84
CA ALA A 61 -14.21 -18.00 7.61
C ALA A 61 -14.80 -16.59 7.47
N GLU A 62 -16.02 -16.38 7.96
CA GLU A 62 -16.66 -15.05 8.00
C GLU A 62 -15.91 -14.13 8.98
N ASP A 63 -15.50 -14.64 10.14
CA ASP A 63 -14.68 -13.93 11.11
C ASP A 63 -13.29 -13.57 10.54
N ASP A 64 -12.64 -14.52 9.85
CA ASP A 64 -11.36 -14.26 9.17
C ASP A 64 -11.50 -13.14 8.13
N LEU A 65 -12.55 -13.18 7.30
CA LEU A 65 -12.83 -12.15 6.30
C LEU A 65 -13.09 -10.78 6.94
N TYR A 66 -13.87 -10.74 8.02
CA TYR A 66 -14.15 -9.52 8.74
C TYR A 66 -12.86 -8.92 9.35
N SER A 67 -12.04 -9.76 10.00
CA SER A 67 -10.75 -9.37 10.57
C SER A 67 -9.80 -8.82 9.51
N ALA A 68 -9.63 -9.54 8.39
CA ALA A 68 -8.78 -9.11 7.29
C ALA A 68 -9.26 -7.80 6.65
N SER A 69 -10.58 -7.63 6.50
CA SER A 69 -11.17 -6.39 5.99
C SER A 69 -10.90 -5.21 6.91
N LEU A 70 -11.06 -5.38 8.23
CA LEU A 70 -10.74 -4.34 9.21
C LEU A 70 -9.26 -3.98 9.21
N HIS A 71 -8.37 -4.98 9.13
CA HIS A 71 -6.93 -4.76 9.04
C HIS A 71 -6.59 -3.94 7.78
N PHE A 72 -7.16 -4.30 6.62
CA PHE A 72 -6.96 -3.57 5.38
C PHE A 72 -7.43 -2.11 5.47
N VAL A 73 -8.64 -1.89 5.99
CA VAL A 73 -9.20 -0.54 6.20
C VAL A 73 -8.35 0.27 7.18
N HIS A 74 -7.77 -0.38 8.20
CA HIS A 74 -6.83 0.28 9.11
C HIS A 74 -5.58 0.76 8.38
N VAL A 75 -4.96 -0.07 7.55
CA VAL A 75 -3.80 0.31 6.73
C VAL A 75 -4.15 1.43 5.74
N GLN A 76 -5.33 1.38 5.09
CA GLN A 76 -5.83 2.46 4.24
C GLN A 76 -5.95 3.80 4.97
N ARG A 77 -6.48 3.79 6.20
CA ARG A 77 -6.60 5.00 7.01
C ARG A 77 -5.24 5.59 7.36
N HIS A 78 -4.24 4.75 7.63
CA HIS A 78 -2.85 5.20 7.81
C HIS A 78 -2.31 5.90 6.56
N LEU A 79 -2.73 5.47 5.37
CA LEU A 79 -2.42 6.13 4.10
C LEU A 79 -3.23 7.41 3.83
N GLY A 80 -4.21 7.72 4.68
CA GLY A 80 -5.11 8.88 4.53
C GLY A 80 -6.30 8.62 3.62
N VAL A 81 -6.59 7.35 3.32
CA VAL A 81 -7.75 6.93 2.54
C VAL A 81 -8.90 6.60 3.50
N PHE A 82 -9.97 7.40 3.49
CA PHE A 82 -11.11 7.29 4.41
C PHE A 82 -12.35 6.69 3.73
N VAL A 83 -12.15 5.64 2.97
CA VAL A 83 -13.26 4.89 2.35
C VAL A 83 -13.78 3.85 3.34
N GLY A 84 -15.09 3.63 3.37
CA GLY A 84 -15.74 2.69 4.29
C GLY A 84 -15.46 1.22 3.98
N GLU A 85 -15.04 0.94 2.75
CA GLU A 85 -14.80 -0.40 2.21
C GLU A 85 -13.33 -0.56 1.77
N PRO A 86 -12.79 -1.79 1.80
CA PRO A 86 -11.43 -2.07 1.36
C PRO A 86 -11.27 -1.79 -0.14
N SER A 87 -10.34 -0.87 -0.47
CA SER A 87 -10.05 -0.44 -1.84
C SER A 87 -8.53 -0.45 -2.09
N ALA A 88 -8.05 -1.57 -2.67
CA ALA A 88 -6.65 -1.77 -3.03
C ALA A 88 -6.11 -0.70 -3.99
N GLU A 89 -6.92 -0.33 -4.98
CA GLU A 89 -6.53 0.67 -5.97
C GLU A 89 -6.28 2.05 -5.34
N GLU A 90 -7.19 2.51 -4.47
CA GLU A 90 -7.03 3.81 -3.80
C GLU A 90 -5.89 3.78 -2.78
N ALA A 91 -5.74 2.67 -2.04
CA ALA A 91 -4.64 2.49 -1.11
C ALA A 91 -3.28 2.59 -1.82
N ARG A 92 -3.11 1.86 -2.93
CA ARG A 92 -1.89 1.87 -3.74
C ARG A 92 -1.62 3.25 -4.34
N ARG A 93 -2.65 3.95 -4.85
CA ARG A 93 -2.51 5.32 -5.36
C ARG A 93 -2.05 6.29 -4.27
N ALA A 94 -2.67 6.23 -3.09
CA ALA A 94 -2.29 7.08 -1.96
C ALA A 94 -0.85 6.82 -1.50
N LEU A 95 -0.46 5.54 -1.45
CA LEU A 95 0.90 5.14 -1.11
C LEU A 95 1.92 5.61 -2.15
N ALA A 96 1.61 5.50 -3.45
CA ALA A 96 2.46 6.02 -4.53
C ALA A 96 2.65 7.53 -4.43
N GLN A 97 1.58 8.28 -4.13
CA GLN A 97 1.65 9.73 -3.91
C GLN A 97 2.57 10.07 -2.73
N ARG A 98 2.39 9.40 -1.58
CA ARG A 98 3.27 9.59 -0.41
C ARG A 98 4.72 9.24 -0.69
N ALA A 99 4.97 8.17 -1.44
CA ALA A 99 6.31 7.78 -1.85
C ALA A 99 6.95 8.86 -2.76
N ALA A 100 6.18 9.44 -3.69
CA ALA A 100 6.65 10.53 -4.53
C ALA A 100 6.97 11.81 -3.72
N ASP A 101 6.12 12.17 -2.76
CA ASP A 101 6.33 13.33 -1.90
C ASP A 101 7.55 13.15 -0.98
N ALA A 102 7.74 11.93 -0.45
CA ALA A 102 8.92 11.56 0.32
C ALA A 102 10.19 11.61 -0.55
N ALA A 103 10.13 11.10 -1.79
CA ALA A 103 11.26 11.17 -2.73
C ALA A 103 11.64 12.62 -3.02
N ALA A 104 10.66 13.49 -3.30
CA ALA A 104 10.89 14.90 -3.55
C ALA A 104 11.55 15.59 -2.35
N THR A 105 11.09 15.29 -1.13
CA THR A 105 11.65 15.82 0.11
C THR A 105 13.10 15.36 0.33
N LEU A 106 13.38 14.07 0.11
CA LEU A 106 14.74 13.52 0.21
C LEU A 106 15.69 14.13 -0.83
N LEU A 107 15.23 14.35 -2.06
CA LEU A 107 16.02 15.01 -3.10
C LEU A 107 16.34 16.47 -2.75
N GLN A 108 15.37 17.20 -2.21
CA GLN A 108 15.58 18.58 -1.73
C GLN A 108 16.58 18.63 -0.58
N LEU A 109 16.43 17.76 0.42
CA LEU A 109 17.41 17.57 1.49
C LEU A 109 18.80 17.28 0.90
N GLY A 110 18.87 16.40 -0.10
CA GLY A 110 20.14 16.04 -0.71
C GLY A 110 20.88 17.17 -1.39
N SER A 111 20.14 18.04 -2.09
CA SER A 111 20.71 19.27 -2.65
C SER A 111 21.31 20.21 -1.60
N ARG A 112 20.79 20.18 -0.36
CA ARG A 112 21.21 21.09 0.73
C ARG A 112 22.36 20.54 1.55
N VAL A 113 22.43 19.22 1.74
CA VAL A 113 23.45 18.57 2.58
C VAL A 113 24.76 18.34 1.82
N GLY A 114 24.75 18.41 0.47
CA GLY A 114 25.97 18.34 -0.33
C GLY A 114 26.60 16.94 -0.39
N LEU A 115 25.85 15.88 -0.06
CA LEU A 115 26.32 14.50 -0.21
C LEU A 115 26.37 14.11 -1.69
N PRO A 116 27.24 13.16 -2.08
CA PRO A 116 27.30 12.63 -3.44
C PRO A 116 25.94 12.08 -3.90
N SER A 117 25.62 12.28 -5.17
CA SER A 117 24.35 11.86 -5.79
C SER A 117 24.11 10.34 -5.69
N ASP A 118 25.17 9.54 -5.66
CA ASP A 118 25.10 8.08 -5.53
C ASP A 118 24.67 7.63 -4.13
N VAL A 119 25.03 8.37 -3.09
CA VAL A 119 24.58 8.09 -1.71
C VAL A 119 23.08 8.36 -1.59
N TRP A 120 22.60 9.48 -2.14
CA TRP A 120 21.17 9.79 -2.17
C TRP A 120 20.36 8.80 -2.98
N ARG A 121 20.88 8.35 -4.13
CA ARG A 121 20.23 7.28 -4.91
C ARG A 121 20.06 6.00 -4.09
N ARG A 122 21.09 5.59 -3.34
CA ARG A 122 21.00 4.42 -2.44
C ARG A 122 19.96 4.63 -1.33
N VAL A 123 19.99 5.78 -0.65
CA VAL A 123 19.02 6.09 0.42
C VAL A 123 17.59 6.06 -0.10
N ILE A 124 17.33 6.70 -1.24
CA ILE A 124 16.02 6.73 -1.89
C ILE A 124 15.58 5.31 -2.25
N ARG A 125 16.45 4.49 -2.83
CA ARG A 125 16.16 3.11 -3.20
C ARG A 125 15.85 2.22 -1.98
N THR A 126 16.49 2.48 -0.84
CA THR A 126 16.23 1.71 0.40
C THR A 126 14.95 2.19 1.10
N ALA A 127 14.67 3.49 1.07
CA ALA A 127 13.52 4.08 1.77
C ALA A 127 12.21 3.96 1.00
N LEU A 128 12.26 3.84 -0.32
CA LEU A 128 11.10 3.87 -1.22
C LEU A 128 11.12 2.68 -2.17
N PRO A 129 10.03 1.90 -2.27
CA PRO A 129 9.90 0.80 -3.22
C PRO A 129 9.58 1.34 -4.64
N LEU A 130 10.45 2.20 -5.17
CA LEU A 130 10.24 2.92 -6.44
C LEU A 130 9.98 1.99 -7.63
N GLN A 131 10.67 0.85 -7.67
CA GLN A 131 10.51 -0.15 -8.74
C GLN A 131 9.11 -0.76 -8.72
N SER A 132 8.56 -1.03 -7.53
CA SER A 132 7.20 -1.55 -7.36
C SER A 132 6.12 -0.54 -7.76
N PHE A 133 6.47 0.74 -7.85
CA PHE A 133 5.60 1.78 -8.40
C PHE A 133 5.85 2.06 -9.89
N GLY A 134 6.72 1.31 -10.56
CA GLY A 134 7.06 1.52 -11.97
C GLY A 134 7.88 2.78 -12.24
N PHE A 135 8.56 3.34 -11.23
CA PHE A 135 9.51 4.43 -11.45
C PHE A 135 10.85 3.86 -11.92
N GLU A 136 11.26 4.20 -13.15
CA GLU A 136 12.60 3.86 -13.63
C GLU A 136 13.67 4.81 -13.04
N GLU A 137 14.81 4.23 -12.63
CA GLU A 137 15.97 4.96 -12.12
C GLU A 137 16.72 5.69 -13.26
N GLY A 138 16.10 6.71 -13.84
CA GLY A 138 16.76 7.64 -14.76
C GLY A 138 17.49 8.78 -14.00
N PRO A 139 18.51 9.43 -14.59
CA PRO A 139 19.13 10.65 -14.04
C PRO A 139 18.14 11.82 -13.93
N LYS A 140 16.98 11.69 -14.56
CA LYS A 140 15.78 12.48 -14.29
C LYS A 140 14.72 11.48 -13.84
N LEU A 141 14.36 11.49 -12.56
CA LEU A 141 13.09 10.94 -12.09
C LEU A 141 11.97 11.71 -12.81
N ARG A 142 11.69 11.33 -14.06
CA ARG A 142 10.54 11.83 -14.80
C ARG A 142 9.35 11.04 -14.28
N VAL A 143 8.51 11.71 -13.50
CA VAL A 143 7.28 11.17 -12.96
C VAL A 143 6.32 10.95 -14.15
N SER A 144 6.29 9.73 -14.67
CA SER A 144 5.31 9.30 -15.67
C SER A 144 4.16 8.60 -14.94
N ILE A 145 3.23 9.38 -14.40
CA ILE A 145 2.03 8.91 -13.69
C ILE A 145 1.14 7.92 -14.52
N PRO A 146 1.08 7.92 -15.87
CA PRO A 146 0.12 7.05 -16.57
C PRO A 146 0.53 5.57 -16.72
N GLN A 147 1.76 5.16 -16.39
CA GLN A 147 2.17 3.74 -16.53
C GLN A 147 1.82 2.86 -15.31
N PHE A 148 1.54 3.47 -14.15
CA PHE A 148 1.27 2.74 -12.90
C PHE A 148 -0.01 1.89 -12.96
N ALA A 149 -1.06 2.39 -13.64
CA ALA A 149 -2.32 1.67 -13.80
C ALA A 149 -2.19 0.42 -14.71
N GLN A 150 -1.19 0.38 -15.60
CA GLN A 150 -0.97 -0.76 -16.50
C GLN A 150 -0.19 -1.90 -15.85
N ASN A 151 0.79 -1.58 -14.99
CA ASN A 151 1.62 -2.59 -14.32
C ASN A 151 0.91 -3.27 -13.13
N CYS A 152 -0.03 -2.58 -12.46
CA CYS A 152 -0.82 -3.18 -11.39
C CYS A 152 -1.68 -4.37 -11.87
N ASN A 153 -2.15 -4.34 -13.12
CA ASN A 153 -2.87 -5.47 -13.71
C ASN A 153 -1.94 -6.64 -14.09
N ALA A 154 -0.66 -6.37 -14.37
CA ALA A 154 0.31 -7.39 -14.77
C ALA A 154 0.84 -8.18 -13.55
N GLU A 155 1.10 -7.53 -12.41
CA GLU A 155 1.56 -8.21 -11.19
C GLU A 155 0.44 -8.94 -10.44
N ALA A 156 -0.79 -8.42 -10.47
CA ALA A 156 -1.96 -9.15 -9.96
C ALA A 156 -2.19 -10.47 -10.71
N SER A 157 -1.84 -10.52 -12.00
CA SER A 157 -1.92 -11.72 -12.82
C SER A 157 -0.72 -12.68 -12.64
N ALA A 158 0.34 -12.25 -11.97
CA ALA A 158 1.53 -13.06 -11.67
C ALA A 158 1.48 -13.71 -10.27
N CYS A 159 0.52 -13.32 -9.43
CA CYS A 159 0.30 -13.90 -8.10
C CYS A 159 -0.87 -14.91 -8.04
N THR A 160 -1.47 -15.24 -9.18
CA THR A 160 -2.35 -16.41 -9.40
C THR A 160 -1.58 -17.56 -10.00
#